data_AF-A0A8F2J8D3-F1
#
_entry.id   AF-A0A8F2J8D3-F1
#
_cell.length_a   1.000
_cell.length_b   1.000
_cell.length_c   1.000
_cell.angle_alpha   90.00
_cell.angle_beta   90.00
_cell.angle_gamma   90.00
#
_symmetry.space_group_name_H-M   'P 1'
#
loop_
_entity.id
_entity.type
_entity.pdbx_description
1 polymer ?
#
loop_
_entity_poly.entity_id
_entity_poly.type
_entity_poly.pdbx_seq_one_letter_code
_entity_poly.pdbx_strand_id
1 'polypeptide(L)'
;RLDRWETELNEALPGDARDTTTPASMAATLRKLLTSQRLSARSQRQLLQWMVDDRVAGPLIRSVLPAGWFIADKTGASKRGARGIVALLGPNNKAERIVVIYLRDTPASMAERNQQI
;
A
#
# COMPACT_ATOMS: atom_id res chain seq x y z
N ARG A 1 12.58 -4.73 -2.25
CA ARG A 1 13.87 -5.01 -1.58
C ARG A 1 13.99 -3.97 -0.48
N LEU A 2 14.47 -4.34 0.71
CA LEU A 2 14.78 -3.39 1.77
C LEU A 2 16.29 -3.45 1.93
N ASP A 3 16.96 -2.40 1.47
CA ASP A 3 18.41 -2.31 1.39
C ASP A 3 19.01 -1.63 2.63
N ARG A 4 18.18 -0.86 3.37
CA ARG A 4 18.58 -0.08 4.55
C ARG A 4 17.61 -0.26 5.71
N TRP A 5 18.04 0.18 6.89
CA TRP A 5 17.22 0.20 8.10
C TRP A 5 16.29 1.41 8.15
N GLU A 6 15.28 1.33 9.00
CA GLU A 6 14.46 2.49 9.34
C GLU A 6 15.30 3.48 10.20
N THR A 7 15.23 4.80 9.98
CA THR A 7 14.40 5.52 8.99
C THR A 7 15.07 5.76 7.63
N GLU A 8 16.29 5.27 7.42
CA GLU A 8 17.12 5.57 6.25
C GLU A 8 16.52 5.07 4.93
N LEU A 9 15.81 3.94 4.96
CA LEU A 9 15.12 3.40 3.78
C LEU A 9 14.09 4.37 3.19
N ASN A 10 13.59 5.30 3.99
CA ASN A 10 12.63 6.33 3.60
C ASN A 10 13.28 7.57 2.97
N GLU A 11 14.49 7.45 2.43
CA GLU A 11 15.09 8.53 1.66
C GLU A 11 14.27 8.80 0.39
N ALA A 12 14.14 7.83 -0.52
CA ALA A 12 13.55 8.00 -1.87
C ALA A 12 14.31 8.98 -2.79
N LEU A 13 15.65 8.87 -2.91
CA LEU A 13 16.43 9.74 -3.82
C LEU A 13 16.00 9.51 -5.28
N PRO A 14 15.94 10.56 -6.13
CA PRO A 14 15.78 10.37 -7.58
C PRO A 14 16.95 9.56 -8.15
N GLY A 15 16.66 8.55 -8.97
CA GLY A 15 17.68 7.70 -9.59
C GLY A 15 18.29 6.62 -8.67
N ASP A 16 18.00 6.62 -7.37
CA ASP A 16 18.45 5.56 -6.47
C ASP A 16 17.54 4.32 -6.55
N ALA A 17 18.12 3.19 -6.94
CA ALA A 17 17.39 1.93 -7.10
C ALA A 17 17.14 1.20 -5.76
N ARG A 18 17.77 1.62 -4.66
CA ARG A 18 17.58 1.01 -3.33
C ARG A 18 16.21 1.29 -2.77
N ASP A 19 15.68 0.35 -2.01
CA ASP A 19 14.37 0.47 -1.33
C ASP A 19 13.19 0.73 -2.29
N THR A 20 13.36 0.40 -3.57
CA THR A 20 12.34 0.60 -4.60
C THR A 20 11.59 -0.67 -4.98
N THR A 21 10.43 -0.46 -5.60
CA THR A 21 9.65 -1.48 -6.29
C THR A 21 8.85 -0.81 -7.42
N THR A 22 8.14 -1.62 -8.21
CA THR A 22 7.16 -1.12 -9.17
C THR A 22 5.74 -1.47 -8.69
N PRO A 23 4.71 -0.72 -9.11
CA PRO A 23 3.31 -1.08 -8.80
C PRO A 23 2.96 -2.52 -9.20
N ALA A 24 3.40 -2.96 -10.38
CA ALA A 24 3.17 -4.31 -10.88
C ALA A 24 3.83 -5.38 -10.02
N SER A 25 5.10 -5.18 -9.63
CA SER A 25 5.83 -6.12 -8.75
C SER A 25 5.22 -6.20 -7.35
N MET A 26 4.76 -5.08 -6.80
CA MET A 26 4.10 -5.05 -5.49
C MET A 26 2.74 -5.77 -5.54
N ALA A 27 1.91 -5.48 -6.54
CA ALA A 27 0.63 -6.16 -6.73
C ALA A 27 0.79 -7.68 -6.90
N ALA A 28 1.80 -8.11 -7.68
CA ALA A 28 2.11 -9.52 -7.87
C ALA A 28 2.60 -10.19 -6.56
N THR A 29 3.41 -9.49 -5.77
CA THR A 29 3.88 -9.98 -4.46
C THR A 29 2.74 -10.14 -3.47
N LEU A 30 1.89 -9.12 -3.32
CA LEU A 30 0.75 -9.17 -2.40
C LEU A 30 -0.22 -10.31 -2.76
N ARG A 31 -0.53 -10.46 -4.05
CA ARG A 31 -1.32 -11.59 -4.54
C ARG A 31 -0.69 -12.93 -4.14
N LYS A 32 0.61 -13.12 -4.38
CA LYS A 32 1.31 -14.35 -4.00
C LYS A 32 1.26 -14.61 -2.50
N LEU A 33 1.47 -13.59 -1.66
CA LEU A 33 1.41 -13.74 -0.21
C LEU A 33 0.03 -14.24 0.26
N LEU A 34 -1.04 -13.76 -0.36
CA LEU A 34 -2.41 -14.06 0.05
C LEU A 34 -3.02 -15.30 -0.61
N THR A 35 -2.52 -15.75 -1.77
CA THR A 35 -3.14 -16.86 -2.51
C THR A 35 -2.26 -18.09 -2.71
N SER A 36 -0.94 -17.98 -2.55
CA SER A 36 -0.03 -19.12 -2.72
C SER A 36 0.30 -19.81 -1.38
N GLN A 37 0.81 -21.03 -1.42
CA GLN A 37 1.22 -21.78 -0.22
C GLN A 37 2.56 -21.30 0.41
N ARG A 38 2.98 -20.06 0.13
CA ARG A 38 4.20 -19.46 0.70
C ARG A 38 4.04 -19.08 2.16
N LEU A 39 2.82 -18.75 2.57
CA LEU A 39 2.43 -18.50 3.95
C LEU A 39 1.47 -19.60 4.40
N SER A 40 1.50 -19.96 5.68
CA SER A 40 0.46 -20.80 6.25
C SER A 40 -0.91 -20.09 6.14
N ALA A 41 -2.00 -20.86 6.07
CA ALA A 41 -3.34 -20.28 6.03
C ALA A 41 -3.63 -19.36 7.23
N ARG A 42 -3.05 -19.66 8.40
CA ARG A 42 -3.12 -18.79 9.59
C ARG A 42 -2.41 -17.46 9.36
N SER A 43 -1.19 -17.50 8.81
CA SER A 43 -0.39 -16.30 8.52
C SER A 43 -1.04 -15.43 7.44
N GLN A 44 -1.69 -16.04 6.43
CA GLN A 44 -2.46 -15.30 5.41
C GLN A 44 -3.64 -14.55 6.01
N ARG A 45 -4.44 -15.22 6.85
CA ARG A 45 -5.54 -14.57 7.57
C ARG A 45 -5.04 -13.45 8.47
N GLN A 46 -3.93 -13.66 9.18
CA GLN A 46 -3.35 -12.64 10.04
C GLN A 46 -2.89 -11.41 9.24
N LEU A 47 -2.20 -11.61 8.12
CA LEU A 47 -1.77 -10.54 7.23
C LEU A 47 -2.97 -9.74 6.71
N LEU A 48 -4.01 -10.44 6.21
CA LEU A 48 -5.22 -9.79 5.73
C LEU A 48 -5.91 -8.99 6.84
N GLN A 49 -6.04 -9.56 8.04
CA GLN A 49 -6.64 -8.88 9.18
C GLN A 49 -5.90 -7.60 9.54
N TRP A 50 -4.57 -7.63 9.62
CA TRP A 50 -3.77 -6.43 9.88
C TRP A 50 -3.96 -5.34 8.83
N MET A 51 -4.11 -5.72 7.56
CA MET A 51 -4.38 -4.76 6.48
C MET A 51 -5.81 -4.18 6.55
N VAL A 52 -6.81 -4.96 6.94
CA VAL A 52 -8.17 -4.46 7.20
C VAL A 52 -8.16 -3.45 8.35
N ASP A 53 -7.43 -3.77 9.41
CA ASP A 53 -7.38 -2.99 10.65
C ASP A 53 -6.50 -1.73 10.57
N ASP A 54 -5.87 -1.42 9.41
CA ASP A 54 -5.07 -0.20 9.25
C ASP A 54 -5.89 1.04 9.62
N ARG A 55 -5.31 1.89 10.49
CA ARG A 55 -5.94 3.10 11.04
C ARG A 55 -5.44 4.39 10.40
N VAL A 56 -4.38 4.34 9.59
CA VAL A 56 -3.75 5.55 9.04
C VAL A 56 -4.13 5.82 7.57
N ALA A 57 -4.99 4.99 6.98
CA ALA A 57 -5.39 5.07 5.57
C ALA A 57 -6.70 5.84 5.31
N GLY A 58 -7.38 6.28 6.37
CA GLY A 58 -8.70 6.91 6.30
C GLY A 58 -8.83 8.01 5.22
N PRO A 59 -7.89 8.95 5.12
CA PRO A 59 -7.96 10.04 4.14
C PRO A 59 -7.62 9.68 2.68
N LEU A 60 -7.26 8.43 2.36
CA LEU A 60 -6.87 7.99 1.01
C LEU A 60 -8.07 7.30 0.35
N ILE A 61 -7.86 6.23 -0.42
CA ILE A 61 -8.90 5.38 -1.03
C ILE A 61 -10.09 5.13 -0.10
N ARG A 62 -9.87 4.86 1.20
CA ARG A 62 -10.97 4.61 2.17
C ARG A 62 -12.01 5.73 2.22
N SER A 63 -11.62 6.98 1.96
CA SER A 63 -12.50 8.15 2.01
C SER A 63 -13.48 8.24 0.84
N VAL A 64 -13.19 7.55 -0.27
CA VAL A 64 -13.98 7.63 -1.51
C VAL A 64 -14.67 6.33 -1.89
N LEU A 65 -14.45 5.24 -1.12
CA LEU A 65 -15.10 3.97 -1.38
C LEU A 65 -16.61 4.03 -1.07
N PRO A 66 -17.47 3.44 -1.92
CA PRO A 66 -18.88 3.30 -1.60
C PRO A 66 -19.10 2.48 -0.32
N ALA A 67 -20.20 2.76 0.38
CA ALA A 67 -20.60 1.98 1.54
C ALA A 67 -20.72 0.48 1.19
N GLY A 68 -20.28 -0.39 2.11
CA GLY A 68 -20.31 -1.84 1.93
C GLY A 68 -19.16 -2.43 1.09
N TRP A 69 -18.23 -1.60 0.63
CA TRP A 69 -17.00 -2.08 0.01
C TRP A 69 -16.04 -2.65 1.05
N PHE A 70 -15.40 -3.76 0.69
CA PHE A 70 -14.26 -4.30 1.41
C PHE A 70 -13.02 -3.50 1.04
N ILE A 71 -12.16 -3.25 2.04
CA ILE A 71 -10.81 -2.78 1.82
C ILE A 71 -9.86 -3.33 2.89
N ALA A 72 -8.69 -3.78 2.42
CA ALA A 72 -7.54 -4.12 3.25
C ALA A 72 -6.31 -3.47 2.60
N ASP A 73 -5.61 -2.61 3.33
CA ASP A 73 -4.55 -1.81 2.71
C ASP A 73 -3.35 -1.57 3.62
N LYS A 74 -2.32 -0.97 3.03
CA LYS A 74 -1.21 -0.37 3.76
C LYS A 74 -0.75 0.89 3.05
N THR A 75 -0.63 1.97 3.82
CA THR A 75 -0.04 3.22 3.33
C THR A 75 1.45 3.35 3.61
N GLY A 76 2.14 4.15 2.79
CA GLY A 76 3.53 4.56 2.97
C GLY A 76 3.73 6.05 2.70
N ALA A 77 4.66 6.67 3.41
CA ALA A 77 5.10 8.04 3.19
C ALA A 77 6.61 8.12 3.44
N SER A 78 7.29 8.94 2.64
CA SER A 78 8.74 9.11 2.71
C SER A 78 9.10 10.55 2.32
N LYS A 79 10.39 10.91 2.35
CA LYS A 79 10.87 12.23 1.95
C LYS A 79 10.54 12.51 0.47
N ARG A 80 10.76 13.76 0.05
CA ARG A 80 10.61 14.19 -1.36
C ARG A 80 9.21 13.96 -1.94
N GLY A 81 8.19 14.21 -1.11
CA GLY A 81 6.80 14.12 -1.54
C GLY A 81 6.30 12.69 -1.76
N ALA A 82 7.06 11.65 -1.38
CA ALA A 82 6.64 10.27 -1.58
C ALA A 82 5.38 9.92 -0.76
N ARG A 83 4.36 9.38 -1.43
CA ARG A 83 3.13 8.85 -0.82
C ARG A 83 2.65 7.65 -1.61
N GLY A 84 2.10 6.66 -0.92
CA GLY A 84 1.57 5.49 -1.59
C GLY A 84 0.58 4.70 -0.77
N ILE A 85 -0.15 3.85 -1.48
CA ILE A 85 -1.05 2.85 -0.91
C ILE A 85 -1.02 1.58 -1.74
N VAL A 86 -1.12 0.45 -1.06
CA VAL A 86 -1.35 -0.87 -1.65
C VAL A 86 -2.63 -1.41 -1.02
N ALA A 87 -3.64 -1.73 -1.81
CA ALA A 87 -4.95 -2.13 -1.31
C ALA A 87 -5.52 -3.34 -2.05
N LEU A 88 -6.19 -4.22 -1.31
CA LEU A 88 -7.21 -5.13 -1.84
C LEU A 88 -8.57 -4.49 -1.61
N LEU A 89 -9.41 -4.47 -2.63
CA LEU A 89 -10.73 -3.85 -2.53
C LEU A 89 -11.75 -4.48 -3.48
N GLY A 90 -13.03 -4.30 -3.17
CA GLY A 90 -14.14 -4.74 -4.00
C GLY A 90 -15.50 -4.59 -3.32
N PRO A 91 -16.59 -4.74 -4.09
CA PRO A 91 -17.96 -4.65 -3.58
C PRO A 91 -18.35 -5.85 -2.71
N ASN A 92 -19.52 -5.77 -2.07
CA ASN A 92 -20.17 -6.88 -1.36
C ASN A 92 -19.29 -7.55 -0.29
N ASN A 93 -18.51 -6.73 0.43
CA ASN A 93 -17.57 -7.17 1.45
C ASN A 93 -16.55 -8.24 0.96
N LYS A 94 -16.15 -8.20 -0.32
CA LYS A 94 -15.17 -9.13 -0.91
C LYS A 94 -14.06 -8.39 -1.65
N ALA A 95 -12.83 -8.89 -1.49
CA ALA A 95 -11.70 -8.45 -2.30
C ALA A 95 -11.81 -9.01 -3.72
N GLU A 96 -11.84 -8.13 -4.72
CA GLU A 96 -11.85 -8.53 -6.14
C GLU A 96 -10.64 -7.99 -6.90
N ARG A 97 -10.04 -6.90 -6.43
CA ARG A 97 -8.97 -6.17 -7.13
C ARG A 97 -7.83 -5.85 -6.19
N ILE A 98 -6.63 -5.74 -6.76
CA ILE A 98 -5.47 -5.16 -6.10
C ILE A 98 -5.15 -3.84 -6.80
N VAL A 99 -5.06 -2.77 -6.02
CA VAL A 99 -4.68 -1.42 -6.47
C VAL A 99 -3.38 -1.03 -5.80
N VAL A 100 -2.44 -0.49 -6.57
CA VAL A 100 -1.16 0.01 -6.07
C VAL A 100 -0.92 1.39 -6.68
N ILE A 101 -0.80 2.39 -5.83
CA ILE A 101 -0.57 3.79 -6.25
C ILE A 101 0.68 4.29 -5.54
N TYR A 102 1.62 4.83 -6.30
CA TYR A 102 2.81 5.51 -5.80
C TYR A 102 2.95 6.88 -6.46
N LEU A 103 3.09 7.89 -5.63
CA LEU A 103 3.38 9.27 -5.97
C LEU A 103 4.74 9.63 -5.35
N ARG A 104 5.59 10.36 -6.07
CA ARG A 104 6.89 10.85 -5.58
C ARG A 104 7.31 12.10 -6.35
N ASP A 105 8.39 12.73 -5.86
CA ASP A 105 9.05 13.87 -6.50
C ASP A 105 8.10 15.07 -6.74
N THR A 106 7.31 15.39 -5.73
CA THR A 106 6.37 16.53 -5.75
C THR A 106 6.58 17.46 -4.54
N PRO A 107 6.40 18.78 -4.72
CA PRO A 107 6.40 19.72 -3.59
C PRO A 107 5.09 19.73 -2.80
N ALA A 108 4.05 19.00 -3.26
CA ALA A 108 2.74 18.99 -2.63
C ALA A 108 2.77 18.56 -1.15
N SER A 109 1.96 19.21 -0.33
CA SER A 109 1.77 18.90 1.09
C SER A 109 1.21 17.48 1.29
N MET A 110 1.27 16.96 2.52
CA MET A 110 0.67 15.64 2.82
C MET A 110 -0.83 15.60 2.52
N ALA A 111 -1.55 16.68 2.82
CA ALA A 111 -3.00 16.77 2.61
C ALA A 111 -3.34 16.72 1.12
N GLU A 112 -2.65 17.51 0.29
CA GLU A 112 -2.84 17.49 -1.17
C GLU A 112 -2.50 16.11 -1.76
N ARG A 113 -1.42 15.48 -1.30
CA ARG A 113 -1.04 14.14 -1.77
C ARG A 113 -2.05 13.07 -1.39
N ASN A 114 -2.66 13.16 -0.22
CA ASN A 114 -3.72 12.23 0.18
C ASN A 114 -4.96 12.36 -0.72
N GLN A 115 -5.30 13.55 -1.20
CA GLN A 115 -6.45 13.75 -2.11
C GLN A 115 -6.24 13.18 -3.51
N GLN A 116 -4.99 12.91 -3.89
CA GLN A 116 -4.65 12.33 -5.21
C GLN A 116 -4.58 10.79 -5.18
N ILE A 117 -4.83 10.17 -4.01
CA ILE A 117 -4.76 8.71 -3.81
C ILE A 117 -6.07 8.20 -3.23
#